data_AF-A0A0A2TSA4-F1
#
_entry.id   AF-A0A0A2TSA4-F1
#
_cell.length_a   1.000
_cell.length_b   1.000
_cell.length_c   1.000
_cell.angle_alpha   90.00
_cell.angle_beta   90.00
_cell.angle_gamma   90.00
#
_symmetry.space_group_name_H-M   'P 1'
#
loop_
_entity.id
_entity.type
_entity.pdbx_description
1 polymer ?
#
loop_
_entity_poly.entity_id
_entity_poly.type
_entity_poly.pdbx_seq_one_letter_code
_entity_poly.pdbx_strand_id
1 'polypeptide(L)'
;MKISKLNSQRVGEILLGAPLKSYQANHNKIQATMKDSITPSDEHLEGKFIHDVFTKNTQEIIDEWYDGDERAAQLLEMIQEEKHSNN
;
A
#
# COMPACT_ATOMS: atom_id res chain seq x y z
N MET A 1 -1.81 13.58 4.44
CA MET A 1 -1.94 12.13 4.17
C MET A 1 -0.58 11.50 4.16
N LYS A 2 -0.40 10.36 4.84
CA LYS A 2 0.89 9.65 4.82
C LYS A 2 1.20 9.10 3.42
N ILE A 3 0.17 8.78 2.63
CA ILE A 3 0.32 8.26 1.26
C ILE A 3 1.15 9.17 0.35
N SER A 4 1.09 10.50 0.53
CA SER A 4 1.84 11.45 -0.30
C SER A 4 3.35 11.47 0.00
N LYS A 5 3.78 10.78 1.06
CA LYS A 5 5.20 10.63 1.42
C LYS A 5 5.82 9.37 0.83
N LEU A 6 5.01 8.50 0.22
CA LEU A 6 5.49 7.25 -0.36
C LEU A 6 6.20 7.48 -1.69
N ASN A 7 7.26 6.72 -1.91
CA ASN A 7 7.90 6.57 -3.19
C ASN A 7 7.24 5.45 -4.00
N SER A 8 6.47 5.81 -5.02
CA SER A 8 5.73 4.85 -5.86
C SER A 8 6.62 3.81 -6.55
N GLN A 9 7.85 4.17 -6.92
CA GLN A 9 8.80 3.21 -7.50
C GLN A 9 9.18 2.12 -6.49
N ARG A 10 9.48 2.51 -5.24
CA ARG A 10 9.80 1.57 -4.15
C ARG A 10 8.63 0.67 -3.80
N VAL A 11 7.42 1.21 -3.75
CA VAL A 11 6.18 0.43 -3.59
C VAL A 11 6.06 -0.62 -4.71
N GLY A 12 6.27 -0.21 -5.97
CA GLY A 12 6.26 -1.11 -7.13
C GLY A 12 7.31 -2.22 -7.03
N GLU A 13 8.54 -1.89 -6.66
CA GLU A 13 9.64 -2.86 -6.48
C GLU A 13 9.30 -3.93 -5.43
N ILE A 14 8.70 -3.53 -4.30
CA ILE A 14 8.28 -4.47 -3.24
C ILE A 14 7.19 -5.42 -3.76
N LEU A 15 6.18 -4.87 -4.45
CA LEU A 15 5.07 -5.66 -4.98
C LEU A 15 5.52 -6.62 -6.08
N LEU A 16 6.40 -6.18 -6.98
CA LEU A 16 6.97 -7.03 -8.04
C LEU A 16 7.85 -8.14 -7.47
N GLY A 17 8.58 -7.87 -6.37
CA GLY A 17 9.38 -8.88 -5.66
C GLY A 17 8.57 -9.85 -4.79
N ALA A 18 7.30 -9.55 -4.52
CA ALA A 18 6.44 -10.33 -3.62
C ALA A 18 6.33 -11.82 -3.98
N PRO A 19 6.10 -12.21 -5.25
CA PRO A 19 5.94 -13.62 -5.60
C PRO A 19 7.25 -14.39 -5.44
N LEU A 20 8.39 -13.77 -5.78
CA LEU A 20 9.71 -14.38 -5.65
C LEU A 20 10.05 -14.67 -4.19
N LYS A 21 9.82 -13.69 -3.30
CA LYS A 21 10.01 -13.86 -1.86
C LYS A 21 9.09 -14.94 -1.29
N SER A 22 7.85 -14.99 -1.77
CA SER A 22 6.87 -16.00 -1.33
C SER A 22 7.28 -17.42 -1.74
N TYR A 23 7.76 -17.58 -2.97
CA TYR A 23 8.31 -18.85 -3.44
C TYR A 23 9.51 -19.27 -2.59
N GLN A 24 10.45 -18.37 -2.34
CA GLN A 24 11.63 -18.66 -1.50
C GLN A 24 11.26 -19.02 -0.05
N ALA A 25 10.19 -18.43 0.49
CA ALA A 25 9.67 -18.71 1.82
C ALA A 25 8.73 -19.93 1.89
N ASN A 26 8.49 -20.64 0.78
CA ASN A 26 7.50 -21.73 0.67
C ASN A 26 6.08 -21.30 1.07
N HIS A 27 5.72 -20.04 0.82
CA HIS A 27 4.39 -19.51 1.08
C HIS A 27 3.48 -19.69 -0.14
N ASN A 28 2.29 -20.25 0.07
CA ASN A 28 1.28 -20.43 -0.98
C ASN A 28 0.55 -19.13 -1.36
N LYS A 29 0.70 -18.06 -0.58
CA LYS A 29 0.06 -16.75 -0.80
C LYS A 29 1.03 -15.63 -0.46
N ILE A 30 1.06 -14.59 -1.30
CA ILE A 30 1.90 -13.40 -1.07
C ILE A 30 1.59 -12.68 0.25
N GLN A 31 0.34 -12.75 0.71
CA GLN A 31 -0.09 -12.15 1.97
C GLN A 31 0.69 -12.72 3.17
N ALA A 32 0.98 -14.02 3.18
CA ALA A 32 1.77 -14.63 4.26
C ALA A 32 3.19 -14.04 4.29
N THR A 33 3.81 -13.88 3.12
CA THR A 33 5.13 -13.25 2.99
C THR A 33 5.12 -11.80 3.43
N MET A 34 4.11 -11.02 3.06
CA MET A 34 4.02 -9.60 3.44
C MET A 34 3.80 -9.41 4.94
N LYS A 35 3.09 -10.34 5.59
CA LYS A 35 2.93 -10.37 7.03
C LYS A 35 4.23 -10.74 7.76
N ASP A 36 4.94 -11.75 7.25
CA ASP A 36 6.08 -12.34 7.98
C ASP A 36 7.43 -11.66 7.66
N SER A 37 7.59 -11.09 6.46
CA SER A 37 8.89 -10.62 5.95
C SER A 37 9.09 -9.11 6.01
N ILE A 38 8.04 -8.34 6.31
CA ILE A 38 8.13 -6.89 6.43
C ILE A 38 7.92 -6.51 7.88
N THR A 39 8.97 -6.01 8.52
CA THR A 39 8.83 -5.34 9.82
C THR A 39 8.35 -3.91 9.57
N PRO A 40 7.13 -3.54 9.99
CA PRO A 40 6.64 -2.17 9.80
C PRO A 40 7.49 -1.20 10.62
N SER A 41 7.99 -0.15 9.98
CA SER A 41 8.77 0.92 10.61
C SER A 41 8.39 2.27 10.01
N ASP A 42 8.33 3.31 10.84
CA ASP A 42 8.12 4.69 10.39
C ASP A 42 9.36 5.26 9.66
N GLU A 43 10.50 4.58 9.73
CA GLU A 43 11.70 4.88 8.93
C GLU A 43 11.64 4.27 7.51
N HIS A 44 10.74 3.31 7.29
CA HIS A 44 10.56 2.57 6.04
C HIS A 44 9.08 2.57 5.62
N LEU A 45 8.59 3.74 5.24
CA LEU A 45 7.18 3.99 5.00
C LEU A 45 6.58 3.06 3.92
N GLU A 46 7.31 2.74 2.85
CA GLU A 46 6.79 1.85 1.80
C GLU A 46 6.61 0.42 2.30
N GLY A 47 7.57 -0.07 3.10
CA GLY A 47 7.44 -1.38 3.75
C GLY A 47 6.23 -1.39 4.67
N LYS A 48 6.11 -0.39 5.55
CA LYS A 48 4.97 -0.25 6.46
C LYS A 48 3.64 -0.19 5.71
N PHE A 49 3.54 0.61 4.65
CA PHE A 49 2.32 0.71 3.83
C PHE A 49 1.93 -0.64 3.24
N ILE A 50 2.88 -1.35 2.61
CA ILE A 50 2.59 -2.67 2.04
C ILE A 50 2.17 -3.66 3.12
N HIS A 51 2.89 -3.72 4.24
CA HIS A 51 2.51 -4.56 5.38
C HIS A 51 1.07 -4.29 5.81
N ASP A 52 0.72 -3.02 5.99
CA ASP A 52 -0.62 -2.58 6.42
C ASP A 52 -1.70 -2.98 5.40
N VAL A 53 -1.48 -2.79 4.09
CA VAL A 53 -2.40 -3.21 3.03
C VAL A 53 -2.75 -4.70 3.10
N PHE A 54 -1.80 -5.54 3.54
CA PHE A 54 -2.00 -7.00 3.62
C PHE A 54 -2.46 -7.50 4.99
N THR A 55 -2.45 -6.65 6.03
CA THR A 55 -2.70 -7.08 7.42
C THR A 55 -3.83 -6.32 8.11
N LYS A 56 -4.10 -5.08 7.72
CA LYS A 56 -5.17 -4.23 8.27
C LYS A 56 -6.45 -4.33 7.45
N ASN A 57 -7.57 -3.94 8.07
CA ASN A 57 -8.82 -3.77 7.35
C ASN A 57 -8.84 -2.42 6.60
N THR A 58 -9.81 -2.25 5.71
CA THR A 58 -9.92 -1.06 4.86
C THR A 58 -10.04 0.22 5.67
N GLN A 59 -10.85 0.27 6.73
CA GLN A 59 -11.04 1.49 7.51
C GLN A 59 -9.73 1.91 8.19
N GLU A 60 -9.01 0.96 8.78
CA GLU A 60 -7.71 1.23 9.41
C GLU A 60 -6.68 1.78 8.41
N ILE A 61 -6.72 1.30 7.16
CA ILE A 61 -5.85 1.80 6.09
C ILE A 61 -6.26 3.23 5.71
N ILE A 62 -7.56 3.51 5.57
CA ILE A 62 -8.08 4.84 5.23
C ILE A 62 -7.71 5.86 6.31
N ASP A 63 -7.94 5.52 7.57
CA ASP A 63 -7.63 6.39 8.70
C ASP A 63 -6.12 6.65 8.80
N GLU A 64 -5.28 5.62 8.63
CA GLU A 64 -3.84 5.79 8.79
C GLU A 64 -3.14 6.46 7.61
N TRP A 65 -3.52 6.10 6.38
CA TRP A 65 -2.76 6.48 5.18
C TRP A 65 -3.39 7.62 4.39
N TYR A 66 -4.72 7.76 4.46
CA TYR A 66 -5.50 8.67 3.63
C TYR A 66 -6.16 9.81 4.42
N ASP A 67 -5.85 9.95 5.72
CA ASP A 67 -6.42 10.93 6.65
C ASP A 67 -7.96 10.81 6.82
N GLY A 68 -8.48 9.59 6.77
CA GLY A 68 -9.90 9.31 7.02
C GLY A 68 -10.83 9.49 5.80
N ASP A 69 -12.11 9.19 6.01
CA ASP A 69 -13.11 9.00 4.95
C ASP A 69 -13.30 10.22 4.05
N GLU A 70 -13.43 11.42 4.64
CA GLU A 70 -13.68 12.65 3.87
C GLU A 70 -12.55 12.94 2.89
N ARG A 71 -11.30 12.75 3.34
CA ARG A 71 -10.14 13.03 2.51
C ARG A 71 -9.91 11.94 1.46
N ALA A 72 -10.21 10.69 1.79
CA ALA A 72 -10.20 9.59 0.83
C ALA A 72 -11.24 9.79 -0.29
N ALA A 73 -12.46 10.26 0.04
CA ALA A 73 -13.49 10.55 -0.94
C ALA A 73 -13.06 11.67 -1.92
N GLN A 74 -12.50 12.77 -1.42
CA GLN A 74 -11.97 13.86 -2.25
C GLN A 74 -10.88 13.38 -3.22
N LEU A 75 -9.98 12.51 -2.77
CA LEU A 75 -8.95 11.91 -3.62
C LEU A 75 -9.54 11.09 -4.78
N LEU A 76 -10.60 10.33 -4.52
CA LEU A 76 -11.26 9.53 -5.54
C LEU A 76 -11.90 10.40 -6.61
N GLU A 77 -12.53 11.51 -6.22
CA GLU A 77 -13.09 12.50 -7.15
C GLU A 77 -12.00 13.07 -8.06
N MET A 78 -10.87 13.51 -7.48
CA MET A 78 -9.73 14.04 -8.26
C MET A 78 -9.20 13.02 -9.28
N ILE A 79 -9.05 11.75 -8.88
CA ILE A 79 -8.59 10.66 -9.77
C ILE A 79 -9.58 10.43 -10.92
N GLN A 80 -10.88 10.60 -10.68
CA GLN A 80 -11.90 10.42 -11.72
C GLN A 80 -11.92 11.60 -12.70
N GLU A 81 -11.74 12.83 -12.22
CA GLU A 81 -11.68 14.03 -13.06
C GLU A 81 -10.46 14.05 -13.99
N GLU A 82 -9.29 13.58 -13.53
CA GLU A 82 -8.08 13.42 -14.35
C GLU A 82 -8.27 12.42 -15.49
N LYS A 83 -9.11 11.39 -15.31
CA LYS A 83 -9.42 10.42 -16.37
C LYS A 83 -10.37 10.97 -17.44
N HIS A 84 -11.21 11.94 -17.08
CA HIS A 84 -12.14 12.56 -18.03
C HIS A 84 -11.50 13.73 -18.79
N SER A 85 -10.47 14.36 -18.22
CA SER A 85 -9.77 15.50 -18.85
C SER A 85 -8.70 15.10 -19.88
N ASN A 86 -8.33 13.81 -19.93
CA ASN A 86 -7.31 13.25 -20.84
C ASN A 86 -7.90 12.42 -22.00
N ASN A 87 -9.23 12.48 -22.22
CA ASN A 87 -9.94 11.89 -23.36
C ASN A 87 -10.50 13.00 -24.26
#